data_AF-A0A7V2YCY2-F1
#
_entry.id   AF-A0A7V2YCY2-F1
#
_cell.length_a   1.000
_cell.length_b   1.000
_cell.length_c   1.000
_cell.angle_alpha   90.00
_cell.angle_beta   90.00
_cell.angle_gamma   90.00
#
_symmetry.space_group_name_H-M   'P 1'
#
loop_
_entity.id
_entity.type
_entity.pdbx_description
1 polymer ?
#
loop_
_entity_poly.entity_id
_entity_poly.type
_entity_poly.pdbx_seq_one_letter_code
_entity_poly.pdbx_strand_id
1 'polypeptide(L)'
;MLLLLFVCHWLGESKPSSEKLRPYECGIIPTGSARLAHPLPFYLVAILFLIFDVEAIYVLCWAVVARRLGGPGWLLMLVFLGILLLGLGYVWGKGGLDWKARREDRAGKPQSQS
;
A
#
# COMPACT_ATOMS: atom_id res chain seq x y z
N MET A 1 -21.32 -3.88 -12.63
CA MET A 1 -20.97 -4.44 -11.30
C MET A 1 -22.17 -4.50 -10.37
N LEU A 2 -22.78 -3.35 -10.02
CA LEU A 2 -23.94 -3.29 -9.11
C LEU A 2 -25.15 -4.12 -9.56
N LEU A 3 -25.52 -4.05 -10.85
CA LEU A 3 -26.62 -4.84 -11.41
C LEU A 3 -26.40 -6.36 -11.25
N LEU A 4 -25.16 -6.82 -11.43
CA LEU A 4 -24.81 -8.23 -11.35
C LEU A 4 -24.85 -8.73 -9.89
N LEU A 5 -24.34 -7.94 -8.96
CA LEU A 5 -24.45 -8.23 -7.52
C LEU A 5 -25.91 -8.29 -7.06
N PHE A 6 -26.77 -7.42 -7.59
CA PHE A 6 -28.19 -7.41 -7.27
C PHE A 6 -28.91 -8.67 -7.76
N VAL A 7 -28.67 -9.09 -9.01
CA VAL A 7 -29.25 -10.32 -9.58
C VAL A 7 -28.76 -11.56 -8.83
N CYS A 8 -27.47 -11.65 -8.51
CA CYS A 8 -26.91 -12.75 -7.72
C CYS A 8 -27.51 -12.81 -6.30
N HIS A 9 -27.74 -11.67 -5.65
CA HIS A 9 -28.37 -11.63 -4.33
C HIS A 9 -29.83 -12.08 -4.38
N TRP A 10 -30.57 -11.69 -5.43
CA TRP A 10 -31.98 -12.06 -5.59
C TRP A 10 -32.17 -13.54 -5.94
N LEU A 11 -31.33 -14.10 -6.81
CA LEU A 11 -31.40 -15.51 -7.21
C LEU A 11 -30.75 -16.47 -6.20
N GLY A 12 -29.87 -15.97 -5.33
CA GLY A 12 -29.12 -16.80 -4.39
C GLY A 12 -29.93 -17.22 -3.17
N GLU A 13 -30.09 -18.52 -2.94
CA GLU A 13 -30.60 -19.04 -1.66
C GLU A 13 -29.65 -18.68 -0.51
N SER A 14 -30.07 -17.76 0.33
CA SER A 14 -29.34 -17.41 1.55
C SER A 14 -29.60 -18.45 2.64
N LYS A 15 -28.66 -19.40 2.80
CA LYS A 15 -28.65 -20.39 3.90
C LYS A 15 -27.49 -20.11 4.88
N PRO A 16 -27.61 -19.06 5.73
CA PRO A 16 -26.59 -18.73 6.72
C PRO A 16 -26.58 -19.81 7.81
N SER A 17 -25.42 -20.44 8.02
CA SER A 17 -25.15 -21.29 9.18
C SER A 17 -23.98 -20.73 9.97
N SER A 18 -23.94 -20.95 11.29
CA SER A 18 -22.86 -20.46 12.15
C SER A 18 -21.45 -20.83 11.62
N GLU A 19 -21.32 -22.06 11.10
CA GLU A 19 -20.09 -22.58 10.49
C GLU A 19 -19.74 -21.98 9.11
N LYS A 20 -20.70 -21.39 8.39
CA LYS A 20 -20.43 -20.68 7.11
C LYS A 20 -20.04 -19.22 7.33
N LEU A 21 -20.41 -18.65 8.48
CA LEU A 21 -20.16 -17.25 8.84
C LEU A 21 -18.86 -17.06 9.63
N ARG A 22 -18.24 -18.14 10.11
CA ARG A 22 -16.96 -18.09 10.82
C ARG A 22 -15.78 -17.84 9.86
N PRO A 23 -14.76 -17.07 10.29
CA PRO A 23 -13.50 -16.97 9.55
C PRO A 23 -12.85 -18.35 9.35
N TYR A 24 -12.25 -18.55 8.17
CA TYR A 24 -11.53 -19.78 7.86
C TYR A 24 -10.14 -19.77 8.50
N GLU A 25 -9.90 -20.66 9.46
CA GLU A 25 -8.59 -20.89 10.08
C GLU A 25 -8.17 -22.37 9.98
N CYS A 26 -8.36 -23.00 8.81
CA CYS A 26 -7.96 -24.41 8.58
C CYS A 26 -8.48 -25.40 9.64
N GLY A 27 -9.69 -25.19 10.17
CA GLY A 27 -10.32 -26.05 11.18
C GLY A 27 -10.08 -25.63 12.64
N ILE A 28 -9.32 -24.56 12.88
CA ILE A 28 -9.09 -24.01 14.23
C ILE A 28 -10.19 -22.98 14.57
N ILE A 29 -10.52 -22.89 15.86
CA ILE A 29 -11.41 -21.84 16.38
C ILE A 29 -10.57 -20.55 16.41
N PRO A 30 -11.00 -19.46 15.74
CA PRO A 30 -10.23 -18.22 15.73
C PRO A 30 -10.03 -17.71 17.15
N THR A 31 -8.79 -17.79 17.63
CA THR A 31 -8.38 -17.33 18.96
C THR A 31 -7.47 -16.13 18.82
N GLY A 32 -7.96 -14.95 19.20
CA GLY A 32 -7.16 -13.73 19.27
C GLY A 32 -7.80 -12.52 18.60
N SER A 33 -7.11 -11.39 18.69
CA SER A 33 -7.49 -10.16 18.03
C SER A 33 -6.92 -10.14 16.61
N ALA A 34 -7.77 -9.91 15.60
CA ALA A 34 -7.35 -9.76 14.19
C ALA A 34 -6.55 -8.47 13.90
N ARG A 35 -6.21 -7.69 14.94
CA ARG A 35 -5.30 -6.55 14.82
C ARG A 35 -3.85 -7.03 14.81
N LEU A 36 -3.35 -7.34 13.62
CA LEU A 36 -1.91 -7.31 13.40
C LEU A 36 -1.44 -5.85 13.50
N ALA A 37 -0.32 -5.62 14.19
CA ALA A 37 0.36 -4.34 14.13
C ALA A 37 0.65 -4.03 12.65
N HIS A 38 0.03 -2.97 12.13
CA HIS A 38 0.16 -2.63 10.72
C HIS A 38 1.63 -2.39 10.38
N PRO A 39 2.22 -3.15 9.44
CA PRO A 39 3.62 -2.96 9.12
C PRO A 39 3.81 -1.57 8.52
N LEU A 40 4.63 -0.74 9.18
CA LEU A 40 5.07 0.57 8.69
C LEU A 40 5.46 0.63 7.20
N PRO A 41 6.07 -0.39 6.54
CA PRO A 41 6.41 -0.30 5.12
C PRO A 41 5.21 0.00 4.20
N PHE A 42 4.00 -0.46 4.53
CA PHE A 42 2.82 -0.19 3.70
C PHE A 42 2.46 1.30 3.67
N TYR A 43 2.68 2.01 4.77
CA TYR A 43 2.44 3.45 4.86
C TYR A 43 3.46 4.26 4.08
N LEU A 44 4.74 3.88 4.13
CA LEU A 44 5.81 4.54 3.38
C LEU A 44 5.58 4.44 1.86
N VAL A 45 5.17 3.26 1.38
CA VAL A 45 4.80 3.07 -0.03
C VAL A 45 3.57 3.91 -0.41
N ALA A 46 2.56 3.99 0.46
CA ALA A 46 1.36 4.78 0.21
C ALA A 46 1.66 6.29 0.06
N ILE A 47 2.47 6.87 0.95
CA ILE A 47 2.87 8.27 0.84
C ILE A 47 3.73 8.50 -0.41
N LEU A 48 4.68 7.60 -0.69
CA LEU A 48 5.54 7.72 -1.87
C LEU A 48 4.70 7.69 -3.15
N PHE A 49 3.72 6.79 -3.23
CA PHE A 49 2.78 6.73 -4.33
C PHE A 49 1.98 8.03 -4.46
N LEU A 50 1.46 8.57 -3.35
CA LEU A 50 0.71 9.83 -3.35
C LEU A 50 1.54 11.00 -3.89
N ILE A 51 2.78 11.16 -3.41
CA ILE A 51 3.67 12.23 -3.86
C ILE A 51 4.01 12.03 -5.34
N PHE A 52 4.41 10.83 -5.74
CA PHE A 52 4.77 10.53 -7.12
C PHE A 52 3.59 10.71 -8.10
N ASP A 53 2.37 10.38 -7.69
CA ASP A 53 1.15 10.59 -8.48
C ASP A 53 0.87 12.08 -8.71
N VAL A 54 1.06 12.91 -7.68
CA VAL A 54 0.98 14.38 -7.81
C VAL A 54 2.06 14.92 -8.74
N GLU A 55 3.29 14.41 -8.67
CA GLU A 55 4.34 14.85 -9.60
C GLU A 55 4.05 14.39 -11.04
N ALA A 56 3.42 13.23 -11.24
CA ALA A 56 3.03 12.75 -12.56
C ALA A 56 2.02 13.68 -13.25
N ILE A 57 1.06 14.27 -12.50
CA ILE A 57 0.14 15.26 -13.08
C ILE A 57 0.89 16.52 -13.56
N TYR A 58 1.96 16.93 -12.87
CA TYR A 58 2.80 18.05 -13.33
C TYR A 58 3.53 17.71 -14.63
N VAL A 59 4.06 16.49 -14.76
CA VAL A 59 4.68 16.03 -16.01
C VAL A 59 3.67 16.03 -17.15
N LEU A 60 2.44 15.56 -16.91
CA LEU A 60 1.37 15.55 -17.90
C LEU A 60 0.96 16.97 -18.32
N CYS A 61 0.73 17.87 -17.36
CA CYS A 61 0.42 19.27 -17.63
C CYS A 61 1.51 19.95 -18.47
N TRP A 62 2.77 19.73 -18.12
CA TRP A 62 3.90 20.22 -18.92
C TRP A 62 3.91 19.60 -20.32
N ALA A 63 3.68 18.30 -20.46
CA ALA A 63 3.71 17.60 -21.75
C ALA A 63 2.72 18.20 -22.76
N VAL A 64 1.54 18.63 -22.29
CA VAL A 64 0.53 19.32 -23.12
C VAL A 64 1.06 20.64 -23.70
N VAL A 65 1.83 21.40 -22.93
CA VAL A 65 2.35 22.71 -23.34
C VAL A 65 3.83 22.68 -23.79
N ALA A 66 4.50 21.54 -23.74
CA ALA A 66 5.95 21.39 -23.94
C ALA A 66 6.43 21.99 -25.26
N ARG A 67 5.62 21.87 -26.33
CA ARG A 67 5.92 22.45 -27.65
C ARG A 67 5.95 23.98 -27.66
N ARG A 68 5.21 24.64 -26.75
CA ARG A 68 5.13 26.11 -26.65
C ARG A 68 6.20 26.70 -25.74
N LEU A 69 6.68 25.95 -24.74
CA LEU A 69 7.67 26.45 -23.78
C LEU A 69 9.11 26.48 -24.34
N GLY A 70 9.40 25.73 -25.40
CA GLY A 70 10.73 25.71 -26.03
C GLY A 70 11.85 25.25 -25.08
N GLY A 71 13.10 25.64 -25.39
CA GLY A 71 14.30 25.26 -24.63
C GLY A 71 14.24 25.43 -23.10
N PRO A 72 13.77 26.58 -22.55
CA PRO A 72 13.70 26.76 -21.10
C PRO A 72 12.70 25.81 -20.42
N GLY A 73 11.61 25.46 -21.09
CA GLY A 73 10.65 24.46 -20.57
C GLY A 73 11.25 23.06 -20.45
N TRP A 74 12.15 22.70 -21.37
CA TRP A 74 12.88 21.42 -21.31
C TRP A 74 13.86 21.38 -20.15
N LEU A 75 14.60 22.48 -19.90
CA LEU A 75 15.52 22.55 -18.77
C LEU A 75 14.78 22.45 -17.43
N LEU A 76 13.64 23.16 -17.29
CA LEU A 76 12.80 23.06 -16.10
C LEU A 76 12.33 21.63 -15.84
N MET A 77 11.89 20.92 -16.90
CA MET A 77 11.45 19.54 -16.76
C MET A 77 12.59 18.59 -16.39
N LEU A 78 13.80 18.79 -16.94
CA LEU A 78 14.97 18.00 -16.56
C LEU A 78 15.34 18.18 -15.08
N VAL A 79 15.33 19.42 -14.58
CA VAL A 79 15.60 19.70 -13.16
C VAL A 79 14.52 19.07 -12.28
N PHE A 80 13.25 19.22 -12.65
CA PHE A 80 12.12 18.63 -11.95
C PHE A 80 12.24 17.11 -11.86
N LEU A 81 12.50 16.43 -12.98
CA LEU A 81 12.69 14.99 -13.03
C LEU A 81 13.93 14.55 -12.23
N GLY A 82 14.99 15.35 -12.22
CA GLY A 82 16.18 15.13 -11.41
C GLY A 82 15.87 15.13 -9.92
N ILE A 83 15.03 16.05 -9.43
CA ILE A 83 14.59 16.12 -8.04
C ILE A 83 13.78 14.88 -7.66
N LEU A 84 12.87 14.41 -8.53
CA LEU A 84 12.12 13.16 -8.35
C LEU A 84 13.04 11.95 -8.16
N LEU A 85 14.04 11.80 -9.04
CA LEU A 85 15.00 10.70 -8.97
C LEU A 85 15.86 10.76 -7.71
N LEU A 86 16.26 11.97 -7.29
CA LEU A 86 16.97 12.20 -6.03
C LEU A 86 16.13 11.81 -4.81
N GLY A 87 14.85 12.21 -4.78
CA GLY A 87 13.92 11.84 -3.71
C GLY A 87 13.73 10.33 -3.62
N LEU A 88 13.54 9.67 -4.75
CA LEU A 88 13.42 8.21 -4.82
C LEU A 88 14.70 7.51 -4.38
N GLY A 89 15.86 7.98 -4.86
CA GLY A 89 17.18 7.45 -4.48
C GLY A 89 17.45 7.57 -2.98
N TYR A 90 17.06 8.70 -2.37
CA TYR A 90 17.21 8.91 -0.93
C TYR A 90 16.37 7.91 -0.11
N VAL A 91 15.10 7.73 -0.47
CA VAL A 91 14.20 6.79 0.23
C VAL A 91 14.69 5.35 0.07
N TRP A 92 15.19 5.00 -1.13
CA TRP A 92 15.77 3.69 -1.40
C TRP A 92 17.00 3.43 -0.53
N GLY A 93 17.94 4.39 -0.45
CA GLY A 93 19.14 4.28 0.38
C GLY A 93 18.83 4.17 1.88
N LYS A 94 17.74 4.77 2.35
CA LYS A 94 17.30 4.70 3.76
C LYS A 94 16.57 3.41 4.13
N GLY A 95 16.39 2.48 3.19
CA GLY A 95 15.70 1.23 3.44
C GLY A 95 14.19 1.39 3.64
N GLY A 96 13.59 2.48 3.13
CA GLY A 96 12.13 2.68 3.18
C GLY A 96 11.34 1.60 2.42
N LEU A 97 12.01 0.85 1.55
CA LEU A 97 11.50 -0.32 0.83
C LEU A 97 12.06 -1.66 1.34
N ASP A 98 12.84 -1.69 2.43
CA ASP A 98 13.42 -2.94 2.92
C ASP A 98 12.34 -3.77 3.63
N TRP A 99 11.99 -4.91 3.04
CA TRP A 99 10.90 -5.78 3.48
C TRP A 99 11.29 -6.73 4.61
N LYS A 100 12.32 -6.37 5.38
CA LYS A 100 12.78 -7.19 6.49
C LYS A 100 11.77 -7.09 7.63
N ALA A 101 11.08 -8.19 7.87
CA ALA A 101 10.40 -8.44 9.12
C ALA A 101 11.43 -8.25 10.24
N ARG A 102 11.36 -7.10 10.93
CA ARG A 102 12.02 -6.96 12.22
C ARG A 102 11.33 -7.99 13.10
N ARG A 103 11.97 -9.15 13.25
CA ARG A 103 11.66 -10.03 14.36
C ARG A 103 11.93 -9.19 15.59
N GLU A 104 10.87 -8.71 16.22
CA GLU A 104 10.97 -8.44 17.63
C GLU A 104 11.21 -9.82 18.24
N ASP A 105 12.48 -10.10 18.50
CA ASP A 105 12.90 -11.18 19.37
C ASP A 105 12.45 -10.81 20.79
N ARG A 106 11.13 -10.74 21.02
CA ARG A 106 10.56 -11.01 22.34
C ARG A 106 10.62 -12.52 22.52
N ALA A 107 11.83 -13.03 22.67
CA ALA A 107 12.09 -14.09 23.62
C ALA A 107 11.79 -13.51 25.02
N GLY A 108 10.50 -13.35 25.31
CA GLY A 108 10.00 -13.21 26.67
C GLY A 108 10.38 -14.49 27.39
N LYS A 109 11.38 -14.33 28.26
CA LYS A 109 11.91 -15.30 29.22
C LYS A 109 10.87 -16.34 29.65
N PRO A 110 11.21 -17.64 29.77
CA PRO A 110 10.35 -18.59 30.44
C PRO A 110 10.06 -18.08 31.86
N GLN A 111 8.80 -17.75 32.13
CA GLN A 111 8.31 -17.55 33.48
C GLN A 111 8.41 -18.89 34.21
N SER A 112 9.49 -19.03 34.97
CA SER A 112 9.52 -19.86 36.17
C SER A 112 8.64 -19.20 37.24
N GLN A 113 7.57 -19.90 37.63
CA GLN A 113 6.82 -19.81 38.90
C GLN A 113 5.51 -20.59 38.67
N SER A 114 5.06 -21.57 39.43
CA SER A 114 5.49 -22.29 40.64
C SER A 114 4.51 -23.45 40.82
#